data_AF-A0A953LE82-F1
#
_entry.id   AF-A0A953LE82-F1
#
_cell.length_a   1.000
_cell.length_b   1.000
_cell.length_c   1.000
_cell.angle_alpha   90.00
_cell.angle_beta   90.00
_cell.angle_gamma   90.00
#
_symmetry.space_group_name_H-M   'P 1'
#
loop_
_entity.id
_entity.type
_entity.pdbx_description
1 polymer ?
#
loop_
_entity_poly.entity_id
_entity_poly.type
_entity_poly.pdbx_seq_one_letter_code
_entity_poly.pdbx_strand_id
1 'polypeptide(L)'
;MTSRRQFIKNNTALMGGIAFFPGEVLLQKKKTNAVFGLQLYSVREDMAKDPIGTLKKVAEMGYTVVGNSNYENGKFYGYSPKEFRKILKDLGLSIPTGHSPLWLKDWIESRKDFTDAWKKTIDDAATVGLKYVISPAWLEDKPTTSLSRVKELMEVFNKFEKEKKKVLDGN
;
A
#
# COMPACT_ATOMS: atom_id res chain seq x y z
N MET A 1 -16.07 -35.05 -47.60
CA MET A 1 -17.11 -35.53 -46.66
C MET A 1 -16.46 -36.49 -45.68
N THR A 2 -16.41 -36.18 -44.39
CA THR A 2 -15.86 -37.07 -43.35
C THR A 2 -16.84 -38.21 -43.05
N SER A 3 -16.37 -39.47 -43.04
CA SER A 3 -17.23 -40.63 -42.74
C SER A 3 -17.50 -40.78 -41.25
N ARG A 4 -18.66 -41.34 -40.87
CA ARG A 4 -19.03 -41.61 -39.46
C ARG A 4 -17.96 -42.42 -38.71
N ARG A 5 -17.29 -43.35 -39.40
CA ARG A 5 -16.20 -44.16 -38.84
C ARG A 5 -14.93 -43.34 -38.60
N GLN A 6 -14.63 -42.38 -39.47
CA GLN A 6 -13.51 -41.45 -39.28
C GLN A 6 -13.80 -40.48 -38.12
N PHE A 7 -15.05 -40.04 -37.98
CA PHE A 7 -15.48 -39.17 -36.88
C PHE A 7 -15.36 -39.85 -35.51
N ILE A 8 -15.80 -41.12 -35.39
CA ILE A 8 -15.67 -41.88 -34.13
C ILE A 8 -14.19 -42.13 -33.80
N LYS A 9 -13.37 -42.54 -34.78
CA LYS A 9 -11.92 -42.77 -34.55
C LYS A 9 -11.17 -41.50 -34.12
N ASN A 10 -11.52 -40.36 -34.69
CA ASN A 10 -10.86 -39.10 -34.35
C ASN A 10 -11.28 -38.60 -32.95
N ASN A 11 -12.54 -38.79 -32.55
CA ASN A 11 -13.01 -38.39 -31.22
C ASN A 11 -12.52 -39.32 -30.10
N THR A 12 -12.36 -40.62 -30.35
CA THR A 12 -11.79 -41.54 -29.33
C THR A 12 -10.30 -41.30 -29.08
N ALA A 13 -9.52 -40.92 -30.10
CA ALA A 13 -8.11 -40.56 -29.93
C ALA A 13 -7.91 -39.30 -29.07
N LEU A 14 -8.80 -38.30 -29.22
CA LEU A 14 -8.80 -37.06 -28.43
C LEU A 14 -9.12 -37.31 -26.94
N MET A 15 -10.03 -38.22 -26.65
CA MET A 15 -10.39 -38.61 -25.27
C MET A 15 -9.28 -39.44 -24.59
N GLY A 16 -8.62 -40.32 -25.33
CA GLY A 16 -7.48 -41.10 -24.82
C GLY A 16 -6.29 -40.22 -24.44
N GLY A 17 -6.05 -39.13 -25.16
CA GLY A 17 -4.97 -38.18 -24.84
C GLY A 17 -5.14 -37.51 -23.48
N ILE A 18 -6.37 -37.14 -23.09
CA ILE A 18 -6.68 -36.44 -21.83
C ILE A 18 -6.38 -37.32 -20.60
N ALA A 19 -6.54 -38.65 -20.71
CA ALA A 19 -6.27 -39.59 -19.61
C ALA A 19 -4.78 -39.74 -19.27
N PHE A 20 -3.88 -39.37 -20.20
CA PHE A 20 -2.43 -39.41 -19.98
C PHE A 20 -1.82 -38.02 -19.67
N PHE A 21 -2.63 -36.95 -19.63
CA PHE A 21 -2.16 -35.69 -19.09
C PHE A 21 -2.14 -35.77 -17.56
N PRO A 22 -1.01 -35.46 -16.90
CA PRO A 22 -0.99 -35.33 -15.45
C PRO A 22 -2.08 -34.33 -15.04
N GLY A 23 -2.91 -34.69 -14.04
CA GLY A 23 -3.98 -33.80 -13.56
C GLY A 23 -3.47 -32.40 -13.17
N GLU A 24 -2.18 -32.27 -12.90
CA GLU A 24 -1.42 -31.03 -12.66
C GLU A 24 -1.43 -30.06 -13.85
N VAL A 25 -1.48 -30.54 -15.09
CA VAL A 25 -1.55 -29.71 -16.32
C VAL A 25 -2.96 -29.14 -16.51
N LEU A 26 -4.00 -29.93 -16.17
CA LEU A 26 -5.41 -29.49 -16.20
C LEU A 26 -5.75 -28.58 -15.01
N LEU A 27 -5.04 -28.74 -13.90
CA LEU A 27 -5.11 -27.91 -12.70
C LEU A 27 -3.92 -26.96 -12.60
N GLN A 28 -3.62 -26.22 -13.67
CA GLN A 28 -2.84 -25.00 -13.52
C GLN A 28 -3.64 -24.02 -12.67
N LYS A 29 -3.47 -24.12 -11.35
CA LYS A 29 -3.84 -23.10 -10.38
C LYS A 29 -3.08 -21.87 -10.83
N LYS A 30 -3.77 -20.98 -11.54
CA LYS A 30 -3.20 -19.70 -11.98
C LYS A 30 -2.67 -19.04 -10.72
N LYS A 31 -1.34 -19.05 -10.51
CA LYS A 31 -0.72 -18.33 -9.40
C LYS A 31 -1.10 -16.88 -9.62
N THR A 32 -2.10 -16.41 -8.89
CA THR A 32 -2.41 -15.01 -8.85
C THR A 32 -1.23 -14.38 -8.14
N ASN A 33 -0.47 -13.53 -8.84
CA ASN A 33 0.54 -12.67 -8.23
C ASN A 33 -0.14 -11.55 -7.41
N ALA A 34 -1.27 -11.86 -6.76
CA ALA A 34 -2.00 -10.93 -5.92
C ALA A 34 -1.10 -10.61 -4.74
N VAL A 35 -0.64 -9.37 -4.70
CA VAL A 35 0.17 -8.87 -3.61
C VAL A 35 -0.78 -8.57 -2.45
N PHE A 36 -0.71 -9.38 -1.40
CA PHE A 36 -1.48 -9.16 -0.18
C PHE A 36 -0.71 -8.21 0.74
N GLY A 37 -1.29 -7.04 0.98
CA GLY A 37 -0.76 -6.05 1.91
C GLY A 37 -1.47 -6.06 3.25
N LEU A 38 -0.75 -5.74 4.33
CA LEU A 38 -1.32 -5.58 5.67
C LEU A 38 -1.17 -4.14 6.16
N GLN A 39 -2.28 -3.46 6.45
CA GLN A 39 -2.23 -2.20 7.18
C GLN A 39 -1.82 -2.47 8.64
N LEU A 40 -0.70 -1.91 9.10
CA LEU A 40 -0.14 -2.22 10.43
C LEU A 40 -1.06 -1.77 11.59
N TYR A 41 -2.03 -0.90 11.33
CA TYR A 41 -3.08 -0.55 12.28
C TYR A 41 -3.89 -1.77 12.76
N SER A 42 -4.03 -2.80 11.92
CA SER A 42 -4.72 -4.05 12.27
C SER A 42 -4.03 -4.80 13.41
N VAL A 43 -2.72 -4.63 13.56
CA VAL A 43 -1.88 -5.24 14.60
C VAL A 43 -1.26 -4.18 15.50
N ARG A 44 -1.93 -3.03 15.66
CA ARG A 44 -1.39 -1.84 16.36
C ARG A 44 -0.96 -2.10 17.81
N GLU A 45 -1.65 -3.00 18.51
CA GLU A 45 -1.34 -3.33 19.90
C GLU A 45 -0.02 -4.08 20.02
N ASP A 46 0.24 -5.02 19.11
CA ASP A 46 1.51 -5.76 19.05
C ASP A 46 2.63 -4.85 18.54
N MET A 47 2.35 -4.03 17.52
CA MET A 47 3.28 -3.00 17.04
C MET A 47 3.67 -1.99 18.11
N ALA A 48 2.78 -1.67 19.05
CA ALA A 48 3.09 -0.76 20.17
C ALA A 48 3.98 -1.43 21.23
N LYS A 49 3.88 -2.75 21.41
CA LYS A 49 4.65 -3.52 22.41
C LYS A 49 6.02 -3.94 21.88
N ASP A 50 6.07 -4.53 20.69
CA ASP A 50 7.28 -5.03 20.04
C ASP A 50 7.17 -4.86 18.51
N PRO A 51 7.53 -3.68 17.98
CA PRO A 51 7.45 -3.41 16.54
C PRO A 51 8.26 -4.42 15.70
N ILE A 52 9.47 -4.77 16.14
CA ILE A 52 10.38 -5.62 15.35
C ILE A 52 9.89 -7.07 15.37
N GLY A 53 9.54 -7.60 16.55
CA GLY A 53 9.00 -8.95 16.65
C GLY A 53 7.67 -9.11 15.92
N THR A 54 6.83 -8.07 15.94
CA THR A 54 5.58 -8.07 15.17
C THR A 54 5.84 -8.08 13.67
N LEU A 55 6.75 -7.24 13.15
CA LEU A 55 7.08 -7.23 11.72
C LEU A 55 7.70 -8.55 11.26
N LYS A 56 8.51 -9.22 12.10
CA LYS A 56 9.03 -10.56 11.82
C LYS A 56 7.91 -11.57 11.64
N LYS A 57 6.96 -11.61 12.57
CA LYS A 57 5.77 -12.49 12.46
C LYS A 57 4.94 -12.18 11.22
N VAL A 58 4.78 -10.89 10.88
CA VAL A 58 4.07 -10.47 9.66
C VAL A 58 4.77 -10.99 8.41
N ALA A 59 6.09 -10.91 8.33
CA ALA A 59 6.87 -11.49 7.23
C ALA A 59 6.77 -13.03 7.20
N GLU A 60 6.85 -13.70 8.35
CA GLU A 60 6.71 -15.16 8.47
C GLU A 60 5.32 -15.66 8.04
N MET A 61 4.27 -14.86 8.26
CA MET A 61 2.92 -15.14 7.75
C MET A 61 2.80 -15.01 6.22
N GLY A 62 3.84 -14.53 5.53
CA GLY A 62 3.90 -14.42 4.07
C GLY A 62 3.48 -13.06 3.51
N TYR A 63 3.26 -12.04 4.35
CA TYR A 63 3.05 -10.68 3.88
C TYR A 63 4.36 -10.09 3.36
N THR A 64 4.31 -9.44 2.20
CA THR A 64 5.46 -8.74 1.58
C THR A 64 5.27 -7.23 1.49
N VAL A 65 4.04 -6.78 1.73
CA VAL A 65 3.64 -5.37 1.71
C VAL A 65 2.96 -5.03 3.02
N VAL A 66 3.38 -3.92 3.63
CA VAL A 66 2.76 -3.37 4.84
C VAL A 66 2.37 -1.91 4.63
N GLY A 67 1.41 -1.44 5.40
CA GLY A 67 0.97 -0.04 5.39
C GLY A 67 1.31 0.67 6.71
N ASN A 68 2.00 1.80 6.63
CA ASN A 68 2.35 2.57 7.83
C ASN A 68 1.11 3.12 8.53
N SER A 69 1.12 3.12 9.87
CA SER A 69 0.06 3.72 10.69
C SER A 69 0.57 4.60 11.82
N ASN A 70 1.89 4.72 12.00
CA ASN A 70 2.48 5.50 13.08
C ASN A 70 3.59 6.38 12.52
N TYR A 71 3.51 7.67 12.81
CA TYR A 71 4.58 8.61 12.61
C TYR A 71 4.47 9.68 13.70
N GLU A 72 5.48 9.74 14.57
CA GLU A 72 5.47 10.63 15.73
C GLU A 72 6.88 11.18 15.94
N ASN A 73 6.99 12.51 16.11
CA ASN A 73 8.26 13.20 16.38
C ASN A 73 9.39 12.83 15.39
N GLY A 74 9.07 12.68 14.10
CA GLY A 74 10.05 12.33 13.07
C GLY A 74 10.48 10.87 13.06
N LYS A 75 9.71 9.98 13.70
CA LYS A 75 10.03 8.56 13.84
C LYS A 75 8.85 7.68 13.46
N PHE A 76 9.17 6.50 12.92
CA PHE A 76 8.22 5.43 12.61
C PHE A 76 8.35 4.33 13.66
N TYR A 77 7.32 4.14 14.50
CA TYR A 77 7.34 3.15 15.58
C TYR A 77 8.58 3.29 16.51
N GLY A 78 9.02 4.53 16.75
CA GLY A 78 10.19 4.85 17.58
C GLY A 78 11.55 4.83 16.85
N TYR A 79 11.59 4.46 15.57
CA TYR A 79 12.81 4.40 14.76
C TYR A 79 12.92 5.58 13.80
N SER A 80 14.13 6.05 13.50
CA SER A 80 14.29 7.04 12.43
C SER A 80 13.86 6.47 11.07
N PRO A 81 13.52 7.31 10.08
CA PRO A 81 13.09 6.84 8.76
C PRO A 81 14.12 5.92 8.08
N LYS A 82 15.41 6.20 8.25
CA LYS A 82 16.49 5.36 7.68
C LYS A 82 16.58 4.00 8.36
N GLU A 83 16.49 3.97 9.69
CA GLU A 83 16.52 2.72 10.47
C GLU A 83 15.30 1.86 10.15
N PHE A 84 14.10 2.46 10.12
CA PHE A 84 12.88 1.73 9.84
C PHE A 84 12.88 1.14 8.42
N ARG A 85 13.35 1.90 7.42
CA ARG A 85 13.55 1.37 6.06
C ARG A 85 14.51 0.18 6.03
N LYS A 86 15.59 0.23 6.81
CA LYS A 86 16.54 -0.88 6.91
C LYS A 86 15.87 -2.11 7.51
N ILE A 87 15.13 -1.96 8.62
CA ILE A 87 14.39 -3.05 9.26
C ILE A 87 13.44 -3.72 8.26
N LEU A 88 12.64 -2.93 7.54
CA LEU A 88 11.72 -3.45 6.53
C LEU A 88 12.47 -4.22 5.42
N LYS A 89 13.57 -3.66 4.91
CA LYS A 89 14.40 -4.30 3.89
C LYS A 89 14.99 -5.62 4.36
N ASP A 90 15.52 -5.67 5.59
CA ASP A 90 16.11 -6.88 6.18
C ASP A 90 15.06 -7.99 6.34
N LEU A 91 13.78 -7.63 6.56
CA LEU A 91 12.65 -8.55 6.67
C LEU A 91 11.98 -8.89 5.33
N GLY A 92 12.45 -8.34 4.21
CA GLY A 92 11.83 -8.53 2.90
C GLY A 92 10.46 -7.84 2.75
N LEU A 93 10.16 -6.85 3.60
CA LEU A 93 8.92 -6.09 3.60
C LEU A 93 9.08 -4.78 2.82
N SER A 94 8.02 -4.37 2.14
CA SER A 94 7.90 -3.05 1.51
C SER A 94 6.74 -2.25 2.10
N ILE A 95 6.87 -0.92 2.13
CA ILE A 95 5.88 -0.02 2.75
C ILE A 95 5.37 1.06 1.78
N PRO A 96 4.69 0.69 0.68
CA PRO A 96 4.30 1.64 -0.35
C PRO A 96 3.22 2.63 0.12
N THR A 97 2.43 2.29 1.13
CA THR A 97 1.31 3.11 1.63
C THR A 97 1.49 3.44 3.11
N GLY A 98 0.99 4.60 3.52
CA GLY A 98 1.12 5.05 4.90
C GLY A 98 0.11 6.11 5.28
N HIS A 99 -0.48 5.95 6.45
CA HIS A 99 -1.39 6.92 7.04
C HIS A 99 -0.60 7.99 7.78
N SER A 100 -0.80 9.25 7.39
CA SER A 100 -0.30 10.42 8.10
C SER A 100 -1.41 11.46 8.05
N PRO A 101 -2.08 11.74 9.18
CA PRO A 101 -3.21 12.65 9.18
C PRO A 101 -2.75 14.06 8.89
N LEU A 102 -3.31 14.65 7.84
CA LEU A 102 -3.17 16.05 7.50
C LEU A 102 -4.27 16.82 8.24
N TRP A 103 -3.88 17.78 9.07
CA TRP A 103 -4.80 18.61 9.85
C TRP A 103 -4.78 20.06 9.36
N LEU A 104 -5.81 20.85 9.68
CA LEU A 104 -5.84 22.27 9.30
C LEU A 104 -4.64 23.08 9.85
N LYS A 105 -4.10 22.69 11.02
CA LYS A 105 -2.88 23.30 11.58
C LYS A 105 -1.64 23.15 10.70
N ASP A 106 -1.64 22.15 9.81
CA ASP A 106 -0.54 21.87 8.90
C ASP A 106 -0.64 22.72 7.62
N TRP A 107 -1.78 23.41 7.43
CA TRP A 107 -2.05 24.31 6.33
C TRP A 107 -1.92 25.78 6.74
N ILE A 108 -1.25 26.57 5.91
CA ILE A 108 -1.05 28.00 6.14
C ILE A 108 -1.80 28.77 5.07
N GLU A 109 -3.02 29.20 5.41
CA GLU A 109 -3.96 29.87 4.49
C GLU A 109 -3.33 31.10 3.81
N SER A 110 -2.62 31.94 4.56
CA SER A 110 -2.00 33.16 4.04
C SER A 110 -0.93 32.89 2.97
N ARG A 111 -0.29 31.72 3.02
CA ARG A 111 0.76 31.31 2.06
C ARG A 111 0.26 30.34 1.01
N LYS A 112 -0.95 29.78 1.19
CA LYS A 112 -1.48 28.65 0.41
C LYS A 112 -0.45 27.50 0.30
N ASP A 113 0.20 27.22 1.42
CA ASP A 113 1.33 26.29 1.54
C ASP A 113 1.28 25.55 2.89
N PHE A 114 1.98 24.43 2.99
CA PHE A 114 2.05 23.63 4.21
C PHE A 114 3.15 24.10 5.17
N THR A 115 3.01 23.72 6.44
CA THR A 115 4.04 23.93 7.47
C THR A 115 5.31 23.13 7.15
N ASP A 116 6.44 23.60 7.69
CA ASP A 116 7.71 22.88 7.54
C ASP A 116 7.68 21.51 8.24
N ALA A 117 6.86 21.37 9.29
CA ALA A 117 6.62 20.09 9.96
C ALA A 117 5.93 19.07 9.04
N TRP A 118 4.95 19.52 8.24
CA TRP A 118 4.31 18.67 7.25
C TRP A 118 5.27 18.32 6.11
N LYS A 119 6.02 19.28 5.58
CA LYS A 119 7.05 19.02 4.55
C LYS A 119 8.06 17.99 5.02
N LYS A 120 8.55 18.12 6.25
CA LYS A 120 9.43 17.11 6.88
C LYS A 120 8.77 15.73 6.96
N THR A 121 7.48 15.66 7.24
CA THR A 121 6.72 14.40 7.29
C THR A 121 6.71 13.71 5.92
N ILE A 122 6.57 14.49 4.85
CA ILE A 122 6.63 13.99 3.47
C ILE A 122 8.04 13.53 3.10
N ASP A 123 9.08 14.26 3.50
CA ASP A 123 10.48 13.88 3.25
C ASP A 123 10.88 12.60 4.01
N ASP A 124 10.45 12.48 5.27
CA ASP A 124 10.67 11.29 6.09
C ASP A 124 9.89 10.09 5.52
N ALA A 125 8.67 10.31 5.03
CA ALA A 125 7.88 9.30 4.35
C ALA A 125 8.57 8.82 3.06
N ALA A 126 9.07 9.74 2.23
CA ALA A 126 9.84 9.38 1.04
C ALA A 126 11.11 8.59 1.41
N THR A 127 11.80 8.99 2.48
CA THR A 127 13.00 8.32 2.99
C THR A 127 12.71 6.86 3.37
N VAL A 128 11.56 6.59 3.99
CA VAL A 128 11.14 5.25 4.41
C VAL A 128 10.72 4.35 3.25
N GLY A 129 10.40 4.95 2.09
CA GLY A 129 9.97 4.25 0.88
C GLY A 129 8.47 4.32 0.60
N LEU A 130 7.75 5.24 1.24
CA LEU A 130 6.34 5.47 0.97
C LEU A 130 6.13 6.09 -0.42
N LYS A 131 5.29 5.44 -1.22
CA LYS A 131 4.82 5.97 -2.52
C LYS A 131 3.50 6.73 -2.36
N TYR A 132 2.72 6.39 -1.34
CA TYR A 132 1.42 6.97 -1.06
C TYR A 132 1.30 7.33 0.41
N VAL A 133 1.31 8.64 0.69
CA VAL A 133 0.89 9.19 1.97
C VAL A 133 -0.60 9.50 1.88
N ILE A 134 -1.37 8.94 2.80
CA ILE A 134 -2.83 9.05 2.85
C ILE A 134 -3.18 9.74 4.16
N SER A 135 -4.00 10.79 4.11
CA SER A 135 -4.63 11.33 5.31
C SER A 135 -5.92 10.55 5.58
N PRO A 136 -6.00 9.77 6.67
CA PRO A 136 -7.25 9.11 7.07
C PRO A 136 -8.18 10.05 7.85
N ALA A 137 -7.75 11.28 8.12
CA ALA A 137 -8.48 12.25 8.93
C ALA A 137 -9.22 13.27 8.06
N TRP A 138 -10.37 13.73 8.57
CA TRP A 138 -10.96 14.97 8.13
C TRP A 138 -10.02 16.12 8.54
N LEU A 139 -9.86 17.11 7.65
CA LEU A 139 -9.05 18.31 7.95
C LEU A 139 -9.59 19.09 9.15
N GLU A 140 -10.90 18.96 9.40
CA GLU A 140 -11.62 19.54 10.52
C GLU A 140 -12.13 18.45 11.46
N ASP A 141 -12.22 18.77 12.74
CA ASP A 141 -12.71 17.84 13.78
C ASP A 141 -14.17 17.41 13.57
N LYS A 142 -14.94 18.18 12.79
CA LYS A 142 -16.33 17.87 12.44
C LYS A 142 -16.55 18.00 10.93
N PRO A 143 -17.30 17.09 10.31
CA PRO A 143 -17.64 17.21 8.91
C PRO A 143 -18.47 18.48 8.69
N THR A 144 -18.02 19.32 7.76
CA THR A 144 -18.74 20.53 7.35
C THR A 144 -19.81 20.19 6.33
N THR A 145 -20.96 20.86 6.41
CA THR A 145 -22.06 20.78 5.43
C THR A 145 -22.02 21.94 4.42
N SER A 146 -21.09 22.89 4.58
CA SER A 146 -20.99 24.06 3.71
C SER A 146 -20.24 23.74 2.41
N LEU A 147 -20.91 23.97 1.28
CA LEU A 147 -20.32 23.75 -0.04
C LEU A 147 -19.10 24.64 -0.30
N SER A 148 -19.09 25.89 0.17
CA SER A 148 -17.92 26.78 0.02
C SER A 148 -16.73 26.23 0.79
N ARG A 149 -16.97 25.73 2.01
CA ARG A 149 -15.91 25.15 2.83
C ARG A 149 -15.36 23.86 2.24
N VAL A 150 -16.23 23.01 1.70
CA VAL A 150 -15.80 21.80 0.96
C VAL A 150 -14.88 22.18 -0.21
N LYS A 151 -15.21 23.24 -0.98
CA LYS A 151 -14.36 23.70 -2.09
C LYS A 151 -12.99 24.18 -1.63
N GLU A 152 -12.90 24.93 -0.53
CA GLU A 152 -11.62 25.35 0.05
C GLU A 152 -10.77 24.16 0.49
N LEU A 153 -11.37 23.19 1.19
CA LEU A 153 -10.68 21.96 1.59
C LEU A 153 -10.19 21.15 0.36
N MET A 154 -10.96 21.14 -0.72
CA MET A 154 -10.52 20.53 -1.98
C MET A 154 -9.31 21.24 -2.58
N GLU A 155 -9.18 22.57 -2.46
CA GLU A 155 -7.97 23.28 -2.90
C GLU A 155 -6.73 22.84 -2.12
N VAL A 156 -6.86 22.61 -0.80
CA VAL A 156 -5.79 22.07 0.05
C VAL A 156 -5.33 20.70 -0.46
N PHE A 157 -6.27 19.78 -0.72
CA PHE A 157 -5.95 18.45 -1.24
C PHE A 157 -5.33 18.50 -2.66
N ASN A 158 -5.80 19.40 -3.53
CA ASN A 158 -5.21 19.59 -4.85
C ASN A 158 -3.78 20.11 -4.78
N LYS A 159 -3.48 20.99 -3.81
CA LYS A 159 -2.12 21.47 -3.55
C LYS A 159 -1.23 20.33 -3.03
N PHE A 160 -1.74 19.52 -2.11
CA PHE A 160 -1.05 18.34 -1.58
C PHE A 160 -0.61 17.39 -2.70
N GLU A 161 -1.50 17.11 -3.67
CA GLU A 161 -1.18 16.25 -4.81
C GLU A 161 -0.01 16.81 -5.66
N LYS A 162 0.01 18.13 -5.88
CA LYS A 162 1.07 18.80 -6.66
C LYS A 162 2.43 18.74 -5.99
N GLU A 163 2.49 18.87 -4.66
CA GLU A 163 3.75 18.76 -3.93
C GLU A 163 4.28 17.34 -3.90
N LYS A 164 3.39 16.35 -3.76
CA LYS A 164 3.77 14.94 -3.86
C LYS A 164 4.40 14.58 -5.20
N LYS A 165 3.84 15.06 -6.33
CA LYS A 165 4.41 14.81 -7.68
C LYS A 165 5.86 15.31 -7.79
N LYS A 166 6.16 16.49 -7.23
CA LYS A 166 7.53 17.04 -7.23
C LYS A 166 8.56 16.18 -6.49
N VAL A 167 8.16 15.55 -5.38
CA VAL A 167 9.04 14.70 -4.57
C VAL A 167 9.28 13.34 -5.24
N LEU A 168 8.29 12.81 -5.96
CA LEU A 168 8.40 11.51 -6.65
C LEU A 168 9.11 11.60 -8.01
N ASP A 169 8.95 12.70 -8.74
CA ASP A 169 9.54 12.90 -10.08
C ASP A 169 10.95 13.53 -10.01
N GLY A 170 11.44 13.88 -8.81
CA GLY A 170 12.72 14.54 -8.57
C GLY A 170 13.90 13.60 -8.25
N ASN A 171 13.77 12.30 -8.51
CA ASN A 171 14.87 11.32 -8.42
C ASN A 171 15.12 10.66 -9.78
#